data_AF-A0A6A9T428-F1
#
_entry.id   AF-A0A6A9T428-F1
#
_cell.length_a   1.000
_cell.length_b   1.000
_cell.length_c   1.000
_cell.angle_alpha   90.00
_cell.angle_beta   90.00
_cell.angle_gamma   90.00
#
_symmetry.space_group_name_H-M   'P 1'
#
loop_
_entity.id
_entity.type
_entity.pdbx_description
1 polymer ?
#
loop_
_entity_poly.entity_id
_entity_poly.type
_entity_poly.pdbx_seq_one_letter_code
_entity_poly.pdbx_strand_id
1 'polypeptide(L)'
;MSLSREAAVGRLRDIVETVQSEPMPVPVREVWVFGDVVLGMDPVERLDVYLTKDLLFKDAPDREPEFEKRLGVSGVGKTVSAAWADEHHEYVRANANGHVAPEKCLAAHLLEDEPVHLEVCNTGFERNVTQRLKGARAREDYTQLLDPRAACLWVDDDEGGQVSEEAFRKLDAGEFVFPTLSASLEMLGLEESEAEAAAEELRAYQASQEGVTVRGDVV
;
A
#
# COMPACT_ATOMS: atom_id res chain seq x y z
N MET A 1 -16.34 -10.28 0.62
CA MET A 1 -15.94 -11.27 1.65
C MET A 1 -15.16 -10.51 2.70
N SER A 2 -15.28 -10.85 3.97
CA SER A 2 -14.53 -10.22 5.07
C SER A 2 -13.60 -11.25 5.73
N LEU A 3 -12.58 -10.76 6.44
CA LEU A 3 -11.57 -11.57 7.11
C LEU A 3 -11.83 -11.57 8.61
N SER A 4 -11.54 -12.67 9.31
CA SER A 4 -11.38 -12.58 10.77
C SER A 4 -10.14 -11.74 11.06
N ARG A 5 -10.07 -11.13 12.25
CA ARG A 5 -8.86 -10.40 12.64
C ARG A 5 -7.61 -11.27 12.56
N GLU A 6 -7.67 -12.51 13.06
CA GLU A 6 -6.55 -13.45 13.01
C GLU A 6 -6.08 -13.70 11.56
N ALA A 7 -7.02 -13.88 10.62
CA ALA A 7 -6.68 -14.06 9.21
C ALA A 7 -6.07 -12.77 8.61
N ALA A 8 -6.62 -11.60 8.94
CA ALA A 8 -6.08 -10.32 8.48
C ALA A 8 -4.65 -10.07 9.00
N VAL A 9 -4.38 -10.36 10.28
CA VAL A 9 -3.03 -10.23 10.84
C VAL A 9 -2.08 -11.27 10.27
N GLY A 10 -2.54 -12.51 10.07
CA GLY A 10 -1.79 -13.55 9.35
C GLY A 10 -1.37 -13.07 7.96
N ARG A 11 -2.28 -12.45 7.21
CA ARG A 11 -1.97 -11.93 5.88
C ARG A 11 -0.92 -10.81 5.91
N LEU A 12 -0.99 -9.92 6.89
CA LEU A 12 0.04 -8.89 7.08
C LEU A 12 1.42 -9.49 7.37
N ARG A 13 1.49 -10.60 8.10
CA ARG A 13 2.74 -11.32 8.33
C ARG A 13 3.29 -11.89 7.03
N ASP A 14 2.44 -12.53 6.21
CA ASP A 14 2.85 -13.07 4.90
C ASP A 14 3.41 -11.97 3.99
N ILE A 15 2.75 -10.81 3.94
CA ILE A 15 3.20 -9.65 3.14
C ILE A 15 4.58 -9.19 3.61
N VAL A 16 4.76 -9.02 4.92
CA VAL A 16 6.05 -8.57 5.49
C VAL A 16 7.15 -9.61 5.29
N GLU A 17 6.86 -10.90 5.48
CA GLU A 17 7.80 -11.99 5.26
C GLU A 17 8.24 -12.05 3.78
N THR A 18 7.29 -11.92 2.86
CA THR A 18 7.57 -11.89 1.41
C THR A 18 8.45 -10.69 1.05
N VAL A 19 8.10 -9.48 1.52
CA VAL A 19 8.89 -8.26 1.29
C VAL A 19 10.31 -8.38 1.85
N GLN A 20 10.48 -9.03 3.01
CA GLN A 20 11.78 -9.17 3.66
C GLN A 20 12.67 -10.23 3.01
N SER A 21 12.09 -11.32 2.50
CA SER A 21 12.83 -12.53 2.10
C SER A 21 12.97 -12.74 0.60
N GLU A 22 12.08 -12.16 -0.21
CA GLU A 22 12.07 -12.34 -1.67
C GLU A 22 12.54 -11.10 -2.44
N PRO A 23 13.12 -11.27 -3.64
CA PRO A 23 13.36 -10.15 -4.55
C PRO A 23 12.03 -9.47 -4.92
N MET A 24 11.98 -8.14 -4.79
CA MET A 24 10.79 -7.35 -5.14
C MET A 24 10.91 -6.71 -6.54
N PRO A 25 9.79 -6.40 -7.22
CA PRO A 25 9.82 -5.70 -8.51
C PRO A 25 10.47 -4.32 -8.41
N VAL A 26 10.38 -3.69 -7.23
CA VAL A 26 11.05 -2.44 -6.86
C VAL A 26 11.45 -2.53 -5.38
N PRO A 27 12.50 -1.82 -4.92
CA PRO A 27 12.85 -1.84 -3.51
C PRO A 27 11.71 -1.28 -2.66
N VAL A 28 11.25 -2.04 -1.67
CA VAL A 28 10.25 -1.61 -0.69
C VAL A 28 11.00 -1.07 0.54
N ARG A 29 10.51 0.03 1.11
CA ARG A 29 11.14 0.74 2.24
C ARG A 29 10.33 0.69 3.52
N GLU A 30 9.00 0.66 3.40
CA GLU A 30 8.12 0.62 4.56
C GLU A 30 6.87 -0.19 4.21
N VAL A 31 6.37 -0.96 5.18
CA VAL A 31 5.05 -1.59 5.16
C VAL A 31 4.24 -1.04 6.31
N TRP A 32 3.11 -0.41 5.99
CA TRP A 32 2.16 0.11 6.95
C TRP A 32 0.79 -0.53 6.74
N VAL A 33 0.01 -0.58 7.81
CA VAL A 33 -1.39 -0.98 7.77
C VAL A 33 -2.25 0.12 8.38
N PHE A 34 -3.44 0.31 7.82
CA PHE A 34 -4.41 1.30 8.27
C PHE A 34 -5.84 0.74 8.17
N GLY A 35 -6.83 1.54 8.57
CA GLY A 35 -8.25 1.15 8.47
C GLY A 35 -8.69 0.13 9.52
N ASP A 36 -9.61 -0.76 9.15
CA ASP A 36 -10.37 -1.61 10.07
C ASP A 36 -9.52 -2.40 11.07
N VAL A 37 -8.43 -3.02 10.61
CA VAL A 37 -7.61 -3.91 11.44
C VAL A 37 -6.89 -3.16 12.57
N VAL A 38 -6.40 -1.94 12.31
CA VAL A 38 -5.75 -1.12 13.35
C VAL A 38 -6.76 -0.48 14.31
N LEU A 39 -8.03 -0.42 13.92
CA LEU A 39 -9.13 0.05 14.77
C LEU A 39 -9.73 -1.08 15.63
N GLY A 40 -9.19 -2.30 15.52
CA GLY A 40 -9.67 -3.45 16.27
C GLY A 40 -11.03 -3.96 15.79
N MET A 41 -11.37 -3.78 14.52
CA MET A 41 -12.58 -4.39 13.95
C MET A 41 -12.41 -5.91 13.81
N ASP A 42 -13.49 -6.66 14.01
CA ASP A 42 -13.57 -8.09 13.74
C ASP A 42 -15.05 -8.44 13.45
N PRO A 43 -15.42 -8.77 12.20
CA PRO A 43 -14.54 -9.01 11.05
C PRO A 43 -13.89 -7.71 10.50
N VAL A 44 -12.83 -7.90 9.73
CA VAL A 44 -12.16 -6.88 8.91
C VAL A 44 -12.79 -6.92 7.52
N GLU A 45 -13.54 -5.89 7.14
CA GLU A 45 -14.26 -5.87 5.85
C GLU A 45 -13.29 -5.69 4.68
N ARG A 46 -12.20 -4.93 4.91
CA ARG A 46 -11.12 -4.74 3.96
C ARG A 46 -9.80 -4.52 4.70
N LEU A 47 -8.73 -5.15 4.20
CA LEU A 47 -7.38 -4.95 4.71
C LEU A 47 -6.69 -3.85 3.90
N ASP A 48 -6.33 -2.75 4.54
CA ASP A 48 -5.70 -1.60 3.88
C ASP A 48 -4.20 -1.54 4.20
N VAL A 49 -3.36 -1.67 3.16
CA VAL A 49 -1.90 -1.73 3.27
C VAL A 49 -1.27 -0.60 2.46
N TYR A 50 -0.25 0.02 3.03
CA TYR A 50 0.56 1.02 2.35
C TYR A 50 2.01 0.58 2.25
N LEU A 51 2.56 0.66 1.03
CA LEU A 51 3.96 0.38 0.74
C LEU A 51 4.67 1.65 0.29
N THR A 52 5.73 2.01 1.02
CA THR A 52 6.74 2.94 0.51
C THR A 52 7.70 2.16 -0.36
N LYS A 53 7.99 2.63 -1.57
CA LYS A 53 8.97 2.02 -2.48
C LYS A 53 9.93 3.04 -3.07
N ASP A 54 11.12 2.60 -3.45
CA ASP A 54 12.03 3.44 -4.21
C ASP A 54 11.72 3.42 -5.71
N LEU A 55 12.17 4.48 -6.40
CA LEU A 55 12.24 4.46 -7.84
C LEU A 55 13.47 3.68 -8.27
N LEU A 56 13.28 2.72 -9.17
CA LEU A 56 14.39 2.01 -9.78
C LEU A 56 15.09 2.94 -10.78
N PHE A 57 16.37 3.22 -10.56
CA PHE A 57 17.18 4.00 -11.49
C PHE A 57 17.86 3.10 -12.52
N LYS A 58 17.08 2.52 -13.45
CA LYS A 58 17.57 1.70 -14.56
C LYS A 58 18.53 0.57 -14.13
N ASP A 59 17.95 -0.54 -13.72
CA ASP A 59 18.65 -1.77 -13.34
C ASP A 59 19.40 -2.42 -14.51
N ALA A 60 18.67 -2.90 -15.52
CA ALA A 60 19.22 -3.56 -16.71
C ALA A 60 18.50 -3.09 -18.00
N PRO A 61 18.62 -1.81 -18.37
CA PRO A 61 17.83 -1.21 -19.45
C PRO A 61 18.06 -1.87 -20.82
N ASP A 62 19.24 -2.44 -21.06
CA ASP A 62 19.57 -3.12 -22.31
C ASP A 62 18.79 -4.44 -22.51
N ARG A 63 18.20 -4.99 -21.43
CA ARG A 63 17.38 -6.19 -21.47
C ARG A 63 15.91 -5.91 -21.77
N GLU A 64 15.46 -4.66 -21.73
CA GLU A 64 14.05 -4.31 -21.99
C GLU A 64 13.51 -4.88 -23.31
N PRO A 65 14.22 -4.83 -24.47
CA PRO A 65 13.70 -5.38 -25.72
C PRO A 65 13.43 -6.90 -25.67
N GLU A 66 14.15 -7.63 -24.83
CA GLU A 66 13.92 -9.06 -24.60
C GLU A 66 12.59 -9.28 -23.88
N PHE A 67 12.36 -8.55 -22.78
CA PHE A 67 11.13 -8.62 -22.01
C PHE A 67 9.93 -8.11 -22.79
N GLU A 68 10.06 -7.04 -23.57
CA GLU A 68 8.98 -6.54 -24.41
C GLU A 68 8.56 -7.59 -25.45
N LYS A 69 9.53 -8.29 -26.05
CA LYS A 69 9.25 -9.38 -26.98
C LYS A 69 8.63 -10.60 -26.29
N ARG A 70 9.08 -10.94 -25.07
CA ARG A 70 8.66 -12.15 -24.33
C ARG A 70 7.31 -11.98 -23.62
N LEU A 71 7.11 -10.84 -22.98
CA LEU A 71 5.98 -10.54 -22.10
C LEU A 71 4.99 -9.53 -22.70
N GLY A 72 5.36 -8.82 -23.76
CA GLY A 72 4.52 -7.77 -24.36
C GLY A 72 4.41 -6.51 -23.50
N VAL A 73 5.35 -6.30 -22.57
CA VAL A 73 5.34 -5.18 -21.61
C VAL A 73 6.66 -4.42 -21.68
N SER A 74 6.59 -3.09 -21.80
CA SER A 74 7.76 -2.21 -21.79
C SER A 74 8.16 -1.81 -20.36
N GLY A 75 9.42 -1.40 -20.16
CA GLY A 75 9.92 -0.86 -18.89
C GLY A 75 10.52 -1.87 -17.92
N VAL A 76 10.51 -3.18 -18.21
CA VAL A 76 11.26 -4.17 -17.40
C VAL A 76 12.76 -3.96 -17.56
N GLY A 77 13.50 -3.93 -16.45
CA GLY A 77 14.90 -3.51 -16.39
C GLY A 77 15.09 -1.98 -16.30
N LYS A 78 14.02 -1.19 -16.39
CA LYS A 78 14.04 0.27 -16.21
C LYS A 78 13.27 0.70 -14.96
N THR A 79 12.00 0.31 -14.91
CA THR A 79 11.01 0.72 -13.90
C THR A 79 10.75 -0.39 -12.89
N VAL A 80 10.88 -1.65 -13.30
CA VAL A 80 10.94 -2.81 -12.41
C VAL A 80 12.21 -3.63 -12.66
N SER A 81 12.65 -4.36 -11.65
CA SER A 81 13.85 -5.20 -11.68
C SER A 81 13.76 -6.26 -12.78
N ALA A 82 14.83 -6.39 -13.57
CA ALA A 82 14.93 -7.43 -14.60
C ALA A 82 15.15 -8.80 -13.97
N ALA A 83 15.93 -8.88 -12.88
CA ALA A 83 16.17 -10.12 -12.17
C ALA A 83 14.89 -10.67 -11.55
N TRP A 84 14.09 -9.80 -10.91
CA TRP A 84 12.77 -10.17 -10.39
C TRP A 84 11.87 -10.70 -11.50
N ALA A 85 11.82 -10.02 -12.65
CA ALA A 85 10.97 -10.42 -13.76
C ALA A 85 11.42 -11.73 -14.46
N ASP A 86 12.66 -12.18 -14.29
CA ASP A 86 13.09 -13.50 -14.75
C ASP A 86 12.54 -14.62 -13.86
N GLU A 87 12.49 -14.38 -12.55
CA GLU A 87 12.02 -15.35 -11.54
C GLU A 87 10.49 -15.34 -11.40
N HIS A 88 9.86 -14.16 -11.53
CA HIS A 88 8.45 -13.90 -11.23
C HIS A 88 7.68 -13.30 -12.41
N HIS A 89 7.98 -13.76 -13.63
CA HIS A 89 7.37 -13.27 -14.86
C HIS A 89 5.82 -13.31 -14.86
N GLU A 90 5.21 -14.25 -14.15
CA GLU A 90 3.76 -14.39 -13.97
C GLU A 90 3.09 -13.24 -13.20
N TYR A 91 3.87 -12.47 -12.44
CA TYR A 91 3.42 -11.30 -11.67
C TYR A 91 3.64 -9.98 -12.41
N VAL A 92 4.25 -10.01 -13.60
CA VAL A 92 4.43 -8.80 -14.41
C VAL A 92 3.06 -8.27 -14.84
N ARG A 93 2.77 -7.01 -14.49
CA ARG A 93 1.53 -6.31 -14.84
C ARG A 93 1.84 -4.97 -15.49
N ALA A 94 1.02 -4.61 -16.47
CA ALA A 94 1.14 -3.34 -17.17
C ALA A 94 0.00 -2.37 -16.81
N ASN A 95 0.26 -1.08 -17.02
CA ASN A 95 -0.78 -0.07 -17.09
C ASN A 95 -1.51 -0.12 -18.44
N ALA A 96 -2.53 0.71 -18.61
CA ALA A 96 -3.34 0.75 -19.84
C ALA A 96 -2.53 1.13 -21.11
N ASN A 97 -1.34 1.72 -20.93
CA ASN A 97 -0.43 2.11 -22.01
C ASN A 97 0.63 1.04 -22.31
N GLY A 98 0.52 -0.17 -21.76
CA GLY A 98 1.46 -1.27 -22.00
C GLY A 98 2.82 -1.14 -21.29
N HIS A 99 2.98 -0.15 -20.41
CA HIS A 99 4.18 0.00 -19.59
C HIS A 99 4.02 -0.75 -18.29
N VAL A 100 5.09 -1.41 -17.83
CA VAL A 100 5.10 -2.10 -16.54
C VAL A 100 4.74 -1.14 -15.41
N ALA A 101 3.92 -1.63 -14.48
CA ALA A 101 3.34 -0.85 -13.41
C ALA A 101 3.79 -1.44 -12.06
N PRO A 102 4.80 -0.84 -11.37
CA PRO A 102 5.35 -1.37 -10.13
C PRO A 102 4.30 -1.71 -9.07
N GLU A 103 3.30 -0.85 -8.90
CA GLU A 103 2.21 -1.04 -7.95
C GLU A 103 1.38 -2.29 -8.26
N LYS A 104 1.14 -2.55 -9.55
CA LYS A 104 0.39 -3.74 -9.97
C LYS A 104 1.24 -5.01 -9.91
N CYS A 105 2.53 -4.90 -10.15
CA CYS A 105 3.48 -5.99 -9.96
C CYS A 105 3.58 -6.39 -8.49
N LEU A 106 3.71 -5.40 -7.59
CA LEU A 106 3.69 -5.61 -6.15
C LEU A 106 2.38 -6.26 -5.71
N ALA A 107 1.23 -5.73 -6.15
CA ALA A 107 -0.06 -6.34 -5.83
C ALA A 107 -0.17 -7.79 -6.33
N ALA A 108 0.27 -8.07 -7.56
CA ALA A 108 0.20 -9.42 -8.13
C ALA A 108 1.14 -10.43 -7.43
N HIS A 109 2.26 -9.96 -6.88
CA HIS A 109 3.20 -10.81 -6.12
C HIS A 109 2.73 -10.99 -4.68
N LEU A 110 2.21 -9.94 -4.05
CA LEU A 110 1.91 -9.91 -2.63
C LEU A 110 0.48 -10.31 -2.27
N LEU A 111 -0.47 -10.31 -3.20
CA LEU A 111 -1.91 -10.45 -2.88
C LEU A 111 -2.56 -11.58 -3.68
N GLU A 112 -3.57 -12.19 -3.05
CA GLU A 112 -4.46 -13.17 -3.69
C GLU A 112 -5.83 -12.54 -4.00
N ASP A 113 -6.85 -13.35 -4.29
CA ASP A 113 -8.23 -12.86 -4.55
C ASP A 113 -8.98 -12.59 -3.23
N GLU A 114 -8.53 -11.57 -2.51
CA GLU A 114 -8.98 -11.18 -1.16
C GLU A 114 -9.33 -9.68 -1.08
N PRO A 115 -10.12 -9.22 -0.08
CA PRO A 115 -10.53 -7.82 0.05
C PRO A 115 -9.37 -6.95 0.58
N VAL A 116 -8.34 -6.75 -0.22
CA VAL A 116 -7.15 -5.94 0.13
C VAL A 116 -7.08 -4.68 -0.72
N HIS A 117 -6.87 -3.55 -0.07
CA HIS A 117 -6.48 -2.32 -0.73
C HIS A 117 -4.99 -2.08 -0.56
N LEU A 118 -4.27 -1.92 -1.67
CA LEU A 118 -2.85 -1.61 -1.68
C LEU A 118 -2.59 -0.21 -2.21
N GLU A 119 -2.05 0.64 -1.34
CA GLU A 119 -1.49 1.94 -1.69
C GLU A 119 0.02 1.80 -1.86
N VAL A 120 0.55 2.26 -3.00
CA VAL A 120 1.99 2.20 -3.30
C VAL A 120 2.49 3.58 -3.67
N CYS A 121 3.51 4.08 -2.98
CA CYS A 121 4.05 5.41 -3.22
C CYS A 121 5.57 5.46 -3.02
N ASN A 122 6.25 6.44 -3.62
CA ASN A 122 7.66 6.72 -3.37
C ASN A 122 7.93 7.67 -2.19
N THR A 123 6.90 7.98 -1.42
CA THR A 123 6.99 8.84 -0.25
C THR A 123 6.56 8.06 0.99
N GLY A 124 7.26 8.26 2.11
CA GLY A 124 6.90 7.65 3.40
C GLY A 124 5.45 7.96 3.80
N PHE A 125 4.83 7.01 4.53
CA PHE A 125 3.40 7.04 4.84
C PHE A 125 2.92 8.37 5.44
N GLU A 126 3.53 8.80 6.55
CA GLU A 126 3.11 10.00 7.28
C GLU A 126 3.21 11.26 6.43
N ARG A 127 4.26 11.37 5.61
CA ARG A 127 4.43 12.50 4.70
C ARG A 127 3.34 12.47 3.63
N ASN A 128 3.03 11.31 3.06
CA ASN A 128 2.01 11.19 2.03
C ASN A 128 0.60 11.49 2.55
N VAL A 129 0.28 11.10 3.79
CA VAL A 129 -0.97 11.50 4.48
C VAL A 129 -1.16 13.02 4.41
N THR A 130 -0.13 13.80 4.78
CA THR A 130 -0.23 15.27 4.76
C THR A 130 -0.28 15.84 3.34
N GLN A 131 0.39 15.22 2.37
CA GLN A 131 0.38 15.67 0.98
C GLN A 131 -0.96 15.41 0.30
N ARG A 132 -1.51 14.20 0.47
CA ARG A 132 -2.84 13.85 -0.05
C ARG A 132 -3.93 14.67 0.61
N LEU A 133 -3.83 14.96 1.91
CA LEU A 133 -4.76 15.87 2.58
C LEU A 133 -4.80 17.25 1.92
N LYS A 134 -3.62 17.84 1.66
CA LYS A 134 -3.53 19.14 0.97
C LYS A 134 -4.11 19.08 -0.44
N GLY A 135 -3.81 18.01 -1.19
CA GLY A 135 -4.30 17.80 -2.54
C GLY A 135 -5.81 17.59 -2.62
N ALA A 136 -6.35 16.76 -1.72
CA ALA A 136 -7.78 16.49 -1.58
C ALA A 136 -8.55 17.77 -1.25
N ARG A 137 -8.09 18.52 -0.25
CA ARG A 137 -8.66 19.83 0.12
C ARG A 137 -8.66 20.83 -1.03
N ALA A 138 -7.55 20.92 -1.77
CA ALA A 138 -7.45 21.85 -2.89
C ALA A 138 -8.38 21.49 -4.07
N ARG A 139 -8.79 20.22 -4.18
CA ARG A 139 -9.65 19.70 -5.25
C ARG A 139 -11.08 19.38 -4.81
N GLU A 140 -11.37 19.48 -3.52
CA GLU A 140 -12.62 19.03 -2.90
C GLU A 140 -12.95 17.57 -3.28
N ASP A 141 -11.93 16.70 -3.26
CA ASP A 141 -12.04 15.26 -3.56
C ASP A 141 -11.38 14.46 -2.43
N TYR A 142 -12.18 14.10 -1.42
CA TYR A 142 -11.70 13.42 -0.21
C TYR A 142 -11.62 11.89 -0.38
N THR A 143 -12.09 11.34 -1.51
CA THR A 143 -11.83 9.93 -1.89
C THR A 143 -10.34 9.59 -2.06
N GLN A 144 -9.50 10.62 -2.20
CA GLN A 144 -8.05 10.51 -2.35
C GLN A 144 -7.28 10.55 -1.02
N LEU A 145 -7.97 10.73 0.11
CA LEU A 145 -7.32 10.73 1.42
C LEU A 145 -6.70 9.37 1.76
N LEU A 146 -5.60 9.42 2.51
CA LEU A 146 -5.09 8.28 3.26
C LEU A 146 -5.58 8.42 4.70
N ASP A 147 -6.08 7.33 5.28
CA ASP A 147 -6.47 7.31 6.69
C ASP A 147 -5.22 7.46 7.56
N PRO A 148 -5.10 8.52 8.38
CA PRO A 148 -3.91 8.75 9.21
C PRO A 148 -3.78 7.76 10.38
N ARG A 149 -4.80 6.96 10.65
CA ARG A 149 -4.83 5.98 11.75
C ARG A 149 -4.17 4.70 11.24
N ALA A 150 -2.88 4.56 11.50
CA ALA A 150 -2.05 3.51 10.93
C ALA A 150 -0.96 3.02 11.88
N ALA A 151 -0.44 1.82 11.60
CA ALA A 151 0.69 1.22 12.29
C ALA A 151 1.77 0.79 11.30
N CYS A 152 3.03 1.13 11.60
CA CYS A 152 4.18 0.65 10.85
C CYS A 152 4.50 -0.79 11.28
N LEU A 153 4.58 -1.70 10.30
CA LEU A 153 4.84 -3.12 10.51
C LEU A 153 6.27 -3.50 10.18
N TRP A 154 6.85 -2.82 9.20
CA TRP A 154 8.20 -3.09 8.73
C TRP A 154 8.82 -1.84 8.13
N VAL A 155 10.12 -1.67 8.35
CA VAL A 155 10.94 -0.61 7.75
C VAL A 155 12.28 -1.17 7.32
N ASP A 156 12.74 -0.80 6.13
CA ASP A 156 14.11 -1.02 5.67
C ASP A 156 14.94 0.23 5.95
N ASP A 157 15.85 0.11 6.91
CA ASP A 157 16.81 1.16 7.25
C ASP A 157 18.26 0.72 6.93
N ASP A 158 19.24 1.52 7.36
CA ASP A 158 20.66 1.24 7.08
C ASP A 158 21.16 -0.07 7.71
N GLU A 159 20.43 -0.64 8.67
CA GLU A 159 20.74 -1.93 9.33
C GLU A 159 19.99 -3.12 8.67
N GLY A 160 19.13 -2.83 7.68
CA GLY A 160 18.29 -3.79 6.96
C GLY A 160 16.83 -3.80 7.45
N GLY A 161 16.01 -4.64 6.83
CA GLY A 161 14.58 -4.73 7.13
C GLY A 161 14.26 -5.17 8.57
N GLN A 162 13.58 -4.32 9.34
CA GLN A 162 13.16 -4.56 10.72
C GLN A 162 11.64 -4.73 10.82
N VAL A 163 11.20 -5.84 11.43
CA VAL A 163 9.78 -6.11 11.71
C VAL A 163 9.41 -5.57 13.09
N SER A 164 8.25 -4.92 13.19
CA SER A 164 7.69 -4.44 14.45
C SER A 164 6.86 -5.53 15.14
N GLU A 165 7.52 -6.37 15.94
CA GLU A 165 6.85 -7.41 16.76
C GLU A 165 5.80 -6.80 17.70
N GLU A 166 6.04 -5.59 18.21
CA GLU A 166 5.08 -4.91 19.07
C GLU A 166 3.83 -4.47 18.31
N ALA A 167 3.97 -3.97 17.07
CA ALA A 167 2.82 -3.62 16.25
C ALA A 167 1.96 -4.86 15.98
N PHE A 168 2.57 -5.97 15.58
CA PHE A 168 1.85 -7.23 15.36
C PHE A 168 1.13 -7.73 16.62
N ARG A 169 1.80 -7.72 17.78
CA ARG A 169 1.16 -8.07 19.06
C ARG A 169 -0.06 -7.19 19.35
N LYS A 170 0.04 -5.89 19.10
CA LYS A 170 -1.06 -4.93 19.30
C LYS A 170 -2.19 -5.12 18.29
N LEU A 171 -1.90 -5.51 17.05
CA LEU A 171 -2.92 -5.88 16.06
C LEU A 171 -3.69 -7.11 16.52
N ASP A 172 -2.99 -8.18 16.90
CA ASP A 172 -3.59 -9.42 17.40
C ASP A 172 -4.53 -9.14 18.57
N ALA A 173 -4.08 -8.33 19.54
CA ALA A 173 -4.87 -7.97 20.72
C ALA A 173 -5.92 -6.86 20.47
N GLY A 174 -5.83 -6.11 19.37
CA GLY A 174 -6.66 -4.92 19.11
C GLY A 174 -6.41 -3.80 20.10
N GLU A 175 -5.15 -3.59 20.49
CA GLU A 175 -4.72 -2.65 21.54
C GLU A 175 -4.43 -1.24 21.05
N PHE A 176 -4.48 -1.00 19.73
CA PHE A 176 -4.29 0.34 19.19
C PHE A 176 -5.44 1.26 19.60
N VAL A 177 -5.08 2.49 19.97
CA VAL A 177 -6.04 3.52 20.35
C VAL A 177 -5.85 4.70 19.43
N PHE A 178 -6.82 4.91 18.54
CA PHE A 178 -6.87 6.04 17.62
C PHE A 178 -8.10 6.91 17.91
N PRO A 179 -8.03 8.22 17.63
CA PRO A 179 -9.22 9.05 17.58
C PRO A 179 -10.12 8.65 16.39
N THR A 180 -11.31 9.24 16.30
CA THR A 180 -12.15 9.09 15.10
C THR A 180 -11.43 9.64 13.87
N LEU A 181 -11.80 9.17 12.67
CA LEU A 181 -11.20 9.68 11.43
C LEU A 181 -11.33 11.20 11.32
N SER A 182 -12.50 11.77 11.62
CA SER A 182 -12.71 13.21 11.60
C SER A 182 -11.77 13.93 12.57
N ALA A 183 -11.68 13.46 13.82
CA ALA A 183 -10.77 14.05 14.81
C ALA A 183 -9.29 13.92 14.38
N SER A 184 -8.88 12.81 13.76
CA SER A 184 -7.53 12.71 13.19
C SER A 184 -7.29 13.73 12.07
N LEU A 185 -8.28 13.97 11.21
CA LEU A 185 -8.17 14.96 10.14
C LEU A 185 -8.16 16.40 10.67
N GLU A 186 -8.90 16.70 11.74
CA GLU A 186 -8.84 17.97 12.47
C GLU A 186 -7.43 18.21 13.04
N MET A 187 -6.84 17.19 13.65
CA MET A 187 -5.46 17.25 14.15
C MET A 187 -4.44 17.51 13.04
N LEU A 188 -4.76 17.19 11.79
CA LEU A 188 -3.96 17.48 10.60
C LEU A 188 -4.29 18.84 9.95
N GLY A 189 -5.24 19.59 10.51
CA GLY A 189 -5.54 20.98 10.13
C GLY A 189 -6.76 21.17 9.23
N LEU A 190 -7.68 20.20 9.17
CA LEU A 190 -9.03 20.45 8.66
C LEU A 190 -9.89 21.13 9.73
N GLU A 191 -10.83 21.96 9.29
CA GLU A 191 -11.89 22.46 10.18
C GLU A 191 -12.88 21.34 10.51
N GLU A 192 -13.51 21.36 11.69
CA GLU A 192 -14.40 20.31 12.20
C GLU A 192 -15.43 19.83 11.17
N SER A 193 -16.21 20.74 10.59
CA SER A 193 -17.22 20.40 9.57
C SER A 193 -16.61 19.84 8.27
N GLU A 194 -15.41 20.30 7.91
CA GLU A 194 -14.69 19.80 6.73
C GLU A 194 -14.18 18.38 6.98
N ALA A 195 -13.67 18.12 8.18
CA ALA A 195 -13.18 16.82 8.61
C ALA A 195 -14.29 15.77 8.72
N GLU A 196 -15.48 16.15 9.20
CA GLU A 196 -16.66 15.26 9.21
C GLU A 196 -17.07 14.85 7.80
N ALA A 197 -17.21 15.82 6.90
CA ALA A 197 -17.57 15.58 5.50
C ALA A 197 -16.54 14.69 4.79
N ALA A 198 -15.25 15.01 4.95
CA ALA A 198 -14.15 14.23 4.40
C ALA A 198 -14.14 12.79 4.91
N ALA A 199 -14.38 12.60 6.22
CA ALA A 199 -14.44 11.28 6.83
C ALA A 199 -15.65 10.45 6.35
N GLU A 200 -16.80 11.08 6.11
CA GLU A 200 -17.98 10.42 5.55
C GLU A 200 -17.75 10.01 4.09
N GLU A 201 -17.22 10.92 3.28
CA GLU A 201 -16.91 10.67 1.87
C GLU A 201 -15.91 9.53 1.70
N LEU A 202 -14.82 9.54 2.49
CA LEU A 202 -13.82 8.48 2.46
C LEU A 202 -14.46 7.12 2.84
N ARG A 203 -15.24 7.06 3.93
CA ARG A 203 -15.93 5.81 4.33
C ARG A 203 -16.88 5.30 3.25
N ALA A 204 -17.67 6.18 2.64
CA ALA A 204 -18.59 5.82 1.57
C ALA A 204 -17.86 5.28 0.34
N TYR A 205 -16.75 5.92 -0.03
CA TYR A 205 -15.87 5.43 -1.10
C TYR A 205 -15.32 4.05 -0.76
N GLN A 206 -14.76 3.86 0.44
CA GLN A 206 -14.16 2.59 0.86
C GLN A 206 -15.16 1.44 0.86
N ALA A 207 -16.37 1.67 1.36
CA ALA A 207 -17.46 0.69 1.42
C ALA A 207 -17.98 0.26 0.03
N SER A 208 -17.72 1.06 -1.02
CA SER A 208 -18.11 0.72 -2.39
C SER A 208 -17.11 -0.18 -3.12
N GLN A 209 -15.94 -0.44 -2.53
CA GLN A 209 -14.86 -1.20 -3.17
C GLN A 209 -14.97 -2.70 -2.82
N GLU A 210 -14.66 -3.55 -3.78
CA GLU A 210 -14.69 -5.01 -3.63
C GLU A 210 -13.40 -5.63 -4.19
N GLY A 211 -12.96 -6.73 -3.59
CA GLY A 211 -11.77 -7.48 -4.00
C GLY A 211 -10.47 -6.69 -3.83
N VAL A 212 -9.46 -7.06 -4.61
CA VAL A 212 -8.17 -6.35 -4.63
C VAL A 212 -8.30 -5.04 -5.36
N THR A 213 -7.91 -3.96 -4.69
CA THR A 213 -7.79 -2.63 -5.30
C THR A 213 -6.38 -2.11 -5.11
N VAL A 214 -5.84 -1.45 -6.14
CA VAL A 214 -4.47 -0.94 -6.14
C VAL A 214 -4.48 0.51 -6.55
N ARG A 215 -3.83 1.35 -5.76
CA ARG A 215 -3.58 2.75 -6.12
C ARG A 215 -2.07 3.02 -6.02
N GLY A 216 -1.50 3.40 -7.15
CA GLY A 216 -0.11 3.83 -7.24
C GLY A 216 -0.02 5.34 -7.38
N ASP A 217 0.90 5.96 -6.65
CA ASP A 217 1.26 7.37 -6.80
C ASP A 217 2.78 7.54 -6.89
N VAL A 218 3.22 8.57 -7.60
CA VAL A 218 4.61 8.98 -7.67
C VAL A 218 4.67 10.49 -7.47
N VAL A 219 5.26 10.89 -6.34
CA VAL A 219 5.35 12.27 -5.86
C VAL A 219 6.75 12.83 -6.05
#